data_AF-A0A816VJY2-F1
#
_entry.id   AF-A0A816VJY2-F1
#
_cell.length_a   1.000
_cell.length_b   1.000
_cell.length_c   1.000
_cell.angle_alpha   90.00
_cell.angle_beta   90.00
_cell.angle_gamma   90.00
#
_symmetry.space_group_name_H-M   'P 1'
#
loop_
_entity.id
_entity.type
_entity.pdbx_description
1 polymer ?
#
loop_
_entity_poly.entity_id
_entity_poly.type
_entity_poly.pdbx_seq_one_letter_code
_entity_poly.pdbx_strand_id
1 'polypeptide(L)'
;MNKKIMSILAKRDAAVLERDQASSAKKEALARPDPRCFYSFLPLLALAAREEALQQRDKALTERDKALIEKDDAFAALQHHVKSLNFALSEEKCCEGDDDWYCNDVGLIFDERRTMQVLVCTCTDSLHISVTNGGNGGWQSSCCTATLSQHPLPQVPNKRHSRVGGKKMSGNVFSRLLSLAEMI
;
A
#
# COMPACT_ATOMS: atom_id res chain seq x y z
N MET A 1 59.31 17.71 7.77
CA MET A 1 59.01 16.58 8.67
C MET A 1 60.30 15.82 8.97
N ASN A 2 60.58 15.51 10.24
CA ASN A 2 61.87 14.89 10.63
C ASN A 2 61.90 13.41 10.21
N LYS A 3 62.99 12.94 9.58
CA LYS A 3 63.12 11.55 9.10
C LYS A 3 62.89 10.51 10.21
N LYS A 4 63.24 10.85 11.46
CA LYS A 4 63.00 10.02 12.63
C LYS A 4 61.50 9.88 12.96
N ILE A 5 60.73 10.94 12.80
CA ILE A 5 59.28 10.94 13.05
C ILE A 5 58.57 10.02 12.05
N MET A 6 58.96 10.06 10.76
CA MET A 6 58.43 9.14 9.74
C MET A 6 58.76 7.68 10.02
N SER A 7 60.00 7.41 10.46
CA SER A 7 60.43 6.06 10.86
C SER A 7 59.63 5.51 12.04
N ILE A 8 59.30 6.37 13.02
CA ILE A 8 58.51 5.99 14.20
C ILE A 8 57.04 5.75 13.83
N LEU A 9 56.46 6.60 12.99
CA LEU A 9 55.08 6.44 12.52
C LEU A 9 54.94 5.16 11.67
N ALA A 10 55.85 4.91 10.73
CA ALA A 10 55.84 3.69 9.93
C ALA A 10 55.95 2.42 10.79
N LYS A 11 56.77 2.43 11.84
CA LYS A 11 56.88 1.31 12.79
C LYS A 11 55.60 1.13 13.61
N ARG A 12 54.97 2.23 14.03
CA ARG A 12 53.71 2.19 14.77
C ARG A 12 52.58 1.67 13.88
N ASP A 13 52.50 2.11 12.63
CA ASP A 13 51.48 1.68 11.69
C ASP A 13 51.64 0.20 11.35
N ALA A 14 52.87 -0.29 11.16
CA ALA A 14 53.15 -1.71 11.04
C ALA A 14 52.73 -2.48 12.31
N ALA A 15 53.06 -1.99 13.50
CA ALA A 15 52.65 -2.62 14.76
C ALA A 15 51.13 -2.59 15.01
N VAL A 16 50.42 -1.60 14.47
CA VAL A 16 48.96 -1.54 14.50
C VAL A 16 48.38 -2.58 13.55
N LEU A 17 48.90 -2.66 12.32
CA LEU A 17 48.47 -3.62 11.32
C LEU A 17 48.64 -5.07 11.82
N GLU A 18 49.78 -5.39 12.41
CA GLU A 18 50.07 -6.72 12.99
C GLU A 18 49.11 -7.06 14.15
N ARG A 19 48.78 -6.08 15.00
CA ARG A 19 47.81 -6.28 16.08
C ARG A 19 46.41 -6.52 15.55
N ASP A 20 46.02 -5.78 14.52
CA ASP A 20 44.70 -5.90 13.91
C ASP A 20 44.57 -7.23 13.16
N GLN A 21 45.64 -7.69 12.50
CA GLN A 21 45.74 -9.04 11.93
C GLN A 21 45.71 -10.14 13.01
N ALA A 22 46.40 -9.95 14.13
CA ALA A 22 46.33 -10.88 15.26
C ALA A 22 44.93 -10.90 15.91
N SER A 23 44.26 -9.75 15.96
CA SER A 23 42.90 -9.60 16.47
C SER A 23 41.87 -10.24 15.53
N SER A 24 42.02 -10.07 14.21
CA SER A 24 41.16 -10.74 13.23
C SER A 24 41.38 -12.25 13.24
N ALA A 25 42.63 -12.73 13.27
CA ALA A 25 42.95 -14.14 13.38
C ALA A 25 42.43 -14.75 14.69
N LYS A 26 42.51 -14.03 15.81
CA LYS A 26 41.95 -14.47 17.09
C LYS A 26 40.41 -14.51 17.06
N LYS A 27 39.76 -13.53 16.42
CA LYS A 27 38.30 -13.54 16.20
C LYS A 27 37.87 -14.71 15.32
N GLU A 28 38.64 -15.03 14.29
CA GLU A 28 38.39 -16.17 13.40
C GLU A 28 38.62 -17.51 14.11
N ALA A 29 39.61 -17.59 15.00
CA ALA A 29 39.84 -18.74 15.87
C ALA A 29 38.74 -18.92 16.94
N LEU A 30 38.18 -17.82 17.48
CA LEU A 30 37.00 -17.85 18.36
C LEU A 30 35.69 -18.14 17.61
N ALA A 31 35.61 -17.73 16.34
CA ALA A 31 34.52 -18.11 15.44
C ALA A 31 34.59 -19.59 15.06
N ARG A 32 35.76 -20.24 15.26
CA ARG A 32 35.90 -21.69 15.20
C ARG A 32 35.29 -22.29 16.47
N PRO A 33 34.15 -22.97 16.36
CA PRO A 33 33.43 -23.45 17.51
C PRO A 33 34.04 -24.75 18.02
N ASP A 34 34.13 -24.89 19.33
CA ASP A 34 34.64 -26.10 19.97
C ASP A 34 33.75 -27.31 19.59
N PRO A 35 34.29 -28.37 18.95
CA PRO A 35 33.51 -29.52 18.50
C PRO A 35 32.85 -30.31 19.64
N ARG A 36 33.22 -30.03 20.90
CA ARG A 36 32.60 -30.64 22.09
C ARG A 36 31.22 -30.05 22.44
N CYS A 37 30.83 -28.92 21.87
CA CYS A 37 29.55 -28.23 22.13
C CYS A 37 28.49 -28.49 21.04
N PHE A 38 28.39 -29.74 20.58
CA PHE A 38 27.58 -30.17 19.43
C PHE A 38 26.10 -29.72 19.47
N TYR A 39 25.48 -29.64 20.65
CA TYR A 39 24.07 -29.27 20.80
C TYR A 39 23.79 -27.76 20.81
N SER A 40 24.78 -26.91 21.06
CA SER A 40 24.61 -25.45 21.01
C SER A 40 24.98 -24.83 19.67
N PHE A 41 25.50 -25.62 18.72
CA PHE A 41 26.05 -25.12 17.45
C PHE A 41 25.14 -25.30 16.23
N LEU A 42 24.23 -26.28 16.24
CA LEU A 42 23.14 -26.40 15.26
C LEU A 42 22.32 -25.10 15.06
N PRO A 43 22.03 -24.31 16.10
CA PRO A 43 21.40 -23.01 15.95
C PRO A 43 22.23 -21.99 15.18
N LEU A 44 23.57 -22.03 15.23
CA LEU A 44 24.41 -20.98 14.65
C LEU A 44 24.44 -21.03 13.12
N LEU A 45 24.45 -22.23 12.53
CA LEU A 45 24.35 -22.40 11.07
C LEU A 45 22.95 -21.97 10.55
N ALA A 46 21.91 -22.25 11.33
CA ALA A 46 20.55 -21.82 11.04
C ALA A 46 20.36 -20.30 11.21
N LEU A 47 21.08 -19.67 12.13
CA LEU A 47 21.10 -18.22 12.31
C LEU A 47 21.82 -17.54 11.15
N ALA A 48 22.97 -18.06 10.70
CA ALA A 48 23.66 -17.53 9.52
C ALA A 48 22.79 -17.60 8.25
N ALA A 49 22.12 -18.72 8.02
CA ALA A 49 21.17 -18.84 6.90
C ALA A 49 19.97 -17.88 7.01
N ARG A 50 19.50 -17.60 8.24
CA ARG A 50 18.46 -16.59 8.48
C ARG A 50 18.96 -15.17 8.26
N GLU A 51 20.16 -14.85 8.70
CA GLU A 51 20.77 -13.54 8.51
C GLU A 51 20.96 -13.24 7.02
N GLU A 52 21.39 -14.22 6.22
CA GLU A 52 21.45 -14.09 4.76
C GLU A 52 20.06 -13.84 4.14
N ALA A 53 19.03 -14.58 4.59
CA ALA A 53 17.65 -14.38 4.13
C ALA A 53 17.08 -13.01 4.52
N LEU A 54 17.40 -12.52 5.73
CA LEU A 54 17.03 -11.19 6.17
C LEU A 54 17.75 -10.10 5.36
N GLN A 55 19.04 -10.28 5.08
CA GLN A 55 19.79 -9.34 4.25
C GLN A 55 19.26 -9.28 2.81
N GLN A 56 18.82 -10.41 2.25
CA GLN A 56 18.15 -10.44 0.95
C GLN A 56 16.82 -9.69 0.98
N ARG A 57 16.01 -9.89 2.03
CA ARG A 57 14.76 -9.15 2.22
C ARG A 57 14.98 -7.65 2.38
N ASP A 58 15.95 -7.25 3.18
CA ASP A 58 16.25 -5.83 3.39
C ASP A 58 16.69 -5.15 2.09
N LYS A 59 17.52 -5.83 1.27
CA LYS A 59 17.84 -5.36 -0.09
C LYS A 59 16.58 -5.18 -0.93
N ALA A 60 15.70 -6.18 -0.98
CA ALA A 60 14.45 -6.08 -1.74
C ALA A 60 13.52 -4.96 -1.23
N LEU A 61 13.48 -4.72 0.08
CA LEU A 61 12.72 -3.61 0.67
C LEU A 61 13.30 -2.26 0.27
N THR A 62 14.62 -2.10 0.31
CA THR A 62 15.27 -0.85 -0.14
C THR A 62 15.05 -0.59 -1.63
N GLU A 63 15.03 -1.62 -2.47
CA GLU A 63 14.71 -1.50 -3.89
C GLU A 63 13.24 -1.11 -4.11
N ARG A 64 12.33 -1.75 -3.38
CA ARG A 64 10.90 -1.40 -3.40
C ARG A 64 10.66 0.04 -2.96
N ASP A 65 11.31 0.49 -1.89
CA ASP A 65 11.13 1.83 -1.35
C ASP A 65 11.65 2.89 -2.35
N LYS A 66 12.74 2.61 -3.07
CA LYS A 66 13.19 3.47 -4.19
C LYS A 66 12.13 3.55 -5.30
N ALA A 67 11.57 2.42 -5.71
CA ALA A 67 10.53 2.39 -6.75
C ALA A 67 9.25 3.12 -6.32
N LEU A 68 8.89 3.08 -5.03
CA LEU A 68 7.75 3.83 -4.51
C LEU A 68 8.00 5.34 -4.54
N ILE A 69 9.20 5.79 -4.18
CA ILE A 69 9.58 7.20 -4.29
C ILE A 69 9.47 7.67 -5.76
N GLU A 70 10.03 6.92 -6.70
CA GLU A 70 9.94 7.24 -8.14
C GLU A 70 8.48 7.28 -8.63
N LYS A 71 7.62 6.37 -8.14
CA LYS A 71 6.20 6.37 -8.45
C LYS A 71 5.49 7.61 -7.88
N ASP A 72 5.83 8.02 -6.67
CA ASP A 72 5.22 9.19 -6.02
C ASP A 72 5.66 10.49 -6.69
N ASP A 73 6.92 10.58 -7.14
CA ASP A 73 7.42 11.68 -7.98
C ASP A 73 6.67 11.75 -9.31
N ALA A 74 6.46 10.62 -9.98
CA ALA A 74 5.68 10.54 -11.22
C ALA A 74 4.21 10.93 -10.99
N PHE A 75 3.62 10.52 -9.86
CA PHE A 75 2.26 10.88 -9.50
C PHE A 75 2.11 12.37 -9.23
N ALA A 76 3.07 12.99 -8.54
CA ALA A 76 3.10 14.43 -8.33
C ALA A 76 3.16 15.22 -9.66
N ALA A 77 3.97 14.75 -10.62
CA ALA A 77 4.01 15.33 -11.96
C ALA A 77 2.66 15.22 -12.69
N LEU A 78 2.01 14.05 -12.62
CA LEU A 78 0.68 13.85 -13.19
C LEU A 78 -0.38 14.72 -12.52
N GLN A 79 -0.34 14.86 -11.19
CA GLN A 79 -1.26 15.75 -10.46
C GLN A 79 -1.09 17.21 -10.90
N HIS A 80 0.14 17.66 -11.15
CA HIS A 80 0.38 19.00 -11.68
C HIS A 80 -0.23 19.18 -13.08
N HIS A 81 -0.09 18.18 -13.96
CA HIS A 81 -0.72 18.19 -15.28
C HIS A 81 -2.25 18.18 -15.18
N VAL A 82 -2.83 17.34 -14.33
CA VAL A 82 -4.29 17.30 -14.10
C VAL A 82 -4.79 18.63 -13.54
N LYS A 83 -4.07 19.23 -12.59
CA LYS A 83 -4.41 20.55 -12.05
C LYS A 83 -4.33 21.64 -13.11
N SER A 84 -3.32 21.59 -13.99
CA SER A 84 -3.19 22.50 -15.13
C SER A 84 -4.32 22.33 -16.15
N LEU A 85 -4.73 21.10 -16.45
CA LEU A 85 -5.85 20.82 -17.35
C LEU A 85 -7.18 21.25 -16.74
N ASN A 86 -7.41 20.97 -15.46
CA ASN A 86 -8.61 21.41 -14.74
C ASN A 86 -8.69 22.94 -14.67
N PHE A 87 -7.55 23.63 -14.54
CA PHE A 87 -7.50 25.09 -14.61
C PHE A 87 -7.88 25.60 -16.02
N ALA A 88 -7.29 25.03 -17.08
CA ALA A 88 -7.61 25.39 -18.46
C ALA A 88 -9.09 25.11 -18.82
N LEU A 89 -9.65 23.99 -18.35
CA LEU A 89 -11.05 23.63 -18.55
C LEU A 89 -12.01 24.45 -17.68
N SER A 90 -11.52 25.14 -16.65
CA SER A 90 -12.33 26.05 -15.82
C SER A 90 -12.48 27.46 -16.42
N GLU A 91 -11.63 27.83 -17.39
CA GLU A 91 -11.73 29.10 -18.14
C GLU A 91 -12.67 28.99 -19.36
N GLU A 92 -13.11 27.78 -19.73
CA GLU A 92 -13.98 27.54 -20.90
C GLU A 92 -15.44 27.21 -20.49
N LYS A 93 -16.03 28.03 -19.59
CA LYS A 93 -17.48 28.07 -19.37
C LYS A 93 -17.99 29.50 -19.35
N CYS A 94 -18.18 30.08 -20.54
CA CYS A 94 -19.24 31.05 -20.74
C CYS A 94 -20.56 30.27 -20.72
N CYS A 95 -21.38 30.53 -19.70
CA CYS A 95 -22.75 30.08 -19.67
C CYS A 95 -23.54 30.85 -20.74
N GLU A 96 -23.95 30.17 -21.81
CA GLU A 96 -25.11 30.59 -22.58
C GLU A 96 -25.99 29.38 -22.85
N GLY A 97 -27.27 29.49 -22.47
CA GLY A 97 -28.33 28.55 -22.81
C GLY A 97 -28.93 27.85 -21.61
N ASP A 98 -30.14 28.27 -21.26
CA ASP A 98 -31.11 27.46 -20.51
C ASP A 98 -31.42 26.17 -21.29
N ASP A 99 -31.64 25.09 -20.54
CA ASP A 99 -32.07 23.75 -20.96
C ASP A 99 -30.97 22.68 -21.16
N ASP A 100 -31.29 21.49 -20.64
CA ASP A 100 -30.65 20.17 -20.82
C ASP A 100 -29.61 19.67 -19.78
N TRP A 101 -30.19 18.99 -18.79
CA TRP A 101 -29.67 17.94 -17.91
C TRP A 101 -28.92 16.82 -18.69
N TYR A 102 -27.70 17.05 -19.17
CA TYR A 102 -26.74 15.95 -19.43
C TYR A 102 -25.29 16.44 -19.60
N CYS A 103 -24.73 17.08 -18.57
CA CYS A 103 -23.30 17.41 -18.54
C CYS A 103 -22.66 16.97 -17.22
N ASN A 104 -22.72 15.67 -16.95
CA ASN A 104 -21.80 15.03 -16.02
C ASN A 104 -21.60 13.60 -16.50
N ASP A 105 -20.50 13.34 -17.21
CA ASP A 105 -19.84 12.03 -17.29
C ASP A 105 -18.75 12.07 -18.35
N VAL A 106 -17.55 12.55 -17.98
CA VAL A 106 -16.28 11.79 -18.04
C VAL A 106 -15.29 12.52 -17.13
N GLY A 107 -15.56 12.50 -15.83
CA GLY A 107 -14.59 12.89 -14.81
C GLY A 107 -14.16 11.63 -14.07
N LEU A 108 -13.00 11.07 -14.41
CA LEU A 108 -12.32 10.10 -13.56
C LEU A 108 -11.89 10.82 -12.27
N ILE A 109 -12.84 11.04 -11.38
CA ILE A 109 -12.56 11.35 -9.99
C ILE A 109 -12.22 10.01 -9.34
N PHE A 110 -10.94 9.66 -9.36
CA PHE A 110 -10.42 8.72 -8.37
C PHE A 110 -10.44 9.48 -7.04
N ASP A 111 -11.58 9.44 -6.36
CA ASP A 111 -11.79 10.06 -5.07
C ASP A 111 -11.01 9.25 -4.02
N GLU A 112 -9.77 9.68 -3.77
CA GLU A 112 -8.81 9.10 -2.82
C GLU A 112 -9.28 9.21 -1.35
N ARG A 113 -10.48 9.77 -1.09
CA ARG A 113 -11.17 9.74 0.21
C ARG A 113 -12.48 8.95 0.23
N ARG A 114 -12.87 8.28 -0.86
CA ARG A 114 -14.06 7.41 -0.93
C ARG A 114 -13.74 5.92 -0.82
N THR A 115 -12.69 5.53 -0.11
CA THR A 115 -12.70 4.22 0.55
C THR A 115 -13.72 4.28 1.69
N MET A 116 -15.01 4.31 1.34
CA MET A 116 -16.06 4.11 2.33
C MET A 116 -15.72 2.82 3.05
N GLN A 117 -15.64 2.92 4.37
CA GLN A 117 -15.51 1.79 5.27
C GLN A 117 -16.37 0.65 4.74
N VAL A 118 -15.77 -0.54 4.63
CA VAL A 118 -16.40 -1.74 4.07
C VAL A 118 -17.80 -1.89 4.69
N LEU A 119 -18.83 -1.52 3.93
CA LEU A 119 -20.21 -1.56 4.41
C LEU A 119 -20.69 -3.00 4.29
N VAL A 120 -20.63 -3.68 5.43
CA VAL A 120 -21.06 -5.05 5.62
C VAL A 120 -22.58 -5.07 5.73
N CYS A 121 -23.23 -6.00 5.05
CA CYS A 121 -24.64 -6.28 5.29
C CYS A 121 -24.72 -7.25 6.46
N THR A 122 -25.48 -6.89 7.49
CA THR A 122 -25.74 -7.71 8.68
C THR A 122 -26.60 -8.96 8.39
N CYS A 123 -26.97 -9.17 7.13
CA CYS A 123 -27.93 -10.17 6.69
C CYS A 123 -27.33 -11.53 6.29
N THR A 124 -26.01 -11.54 6.09
CA THR A 124 -25.19 -12.71 5.79
C THR A 124 -23.96 -12.49 6.64
N ASP A 125 -23.72 -13.31 7.66
CA ASP A 125 -22.64 -13.19 8.65
C ASP A 125 -21.19 -13.25 8.08
N SER A 126 -21.04 -12.96 6.78
CA SER A 126 -19.84 -12.94 5.97
C SER A 126 -19.47 -11.50 5.56
N LEU A 127 -18.21 -11.14 5.79
CA LEU A 127 -17.62 -9.84 5.43
C LEU A 127 -17.46 -9.69 3.91
N HIS A 128 -18.41 -9.03 3.24
CA HIS A 128 -18.32 -8.68 1.82
C HIS A 128 -18.72 -7.22 1.57
N ILE A 129 -18.23 -6.63 0.46
CA ILE A 129 -18.73 -5.36 -0.09
C ILE A 129 -20.16 -5.62 -0.57
N SER A 130 -21.09 -5.38 0.33
CA SER A 130 -22.48 -5.79 0.18
C SER A 130 -23.33 -4.71 -0.47
N VAL A 131 -22.74 -3.56 -0.80
CA VAL A 131 -23.48 -2.41 -1.28
C VAL A 131 -22.74 -1.77 -2.45
N THR A 132 -23.48 -1.55 -3.53
CA THR A 132 -22.99 -0.93 -4.76
C THR A 132 -23.69 0.40 -4.94
N ASN A 133 -22.93 1.43 -5.33
CA ASN A 133 -23.49 2.73 -5.66
C ASN A 133 -24.37 2.62 -6.92
N GLY A 134 -25.67 2.92 -6.79
CA GLY A 134 -26.66 2.83 -7.86
C GLY A 134 -27.03 4.20 -8.46
N GLY A 135 -26.04 5.07 -8.67
CA GLY A 135 -26.23 6.43 -9.20
C GLY A 135 -27.01 7.35 -8.27
N ASN A 136 -27.71 8.36 -8.82
CA ASN A 136 -28.55 9.33 -8.07
C ASN A 136 -29.65 8.69 -7.18
N GLY A 137 -29.83 7.38 -7.22
CA GLY A 137 -30.78 6.62 -6.39
C GLY A 137 -30.22 6.08 -5.07
N GLY A 138 -28.97 6.40 -4.72
CA GLY A 138 -28.35 5.96 -3.47
C GLY A 138 -27.82 4.53 -3.50
N TRP A 139 -27.68 3.94 -2.31
CA TRP A 139 -26.98 2.68 -2.08
C TRP A 139 -27.91 1.48 -2.23
N GLN A 140 -27.50 0.49 -3.03
CA GLN A 140 -28.24 -0.75 -3.28
C GLN A 140 -27.46 -1.97 -2.77
N SER A 141 -28.11 -2.81 -1.98
CA SER A 141 -27.47 -4.05 -1.50
C SER A 141 -27.29 -5.09 -2.62
N SER A 142 -26.21 -5.86 -2.56
CA SER A 142 -25.84 -6.95 -3.47
C SER A 142 -26.15 -8.35 -2.93
N CYS A 143 -26.64 -8.41 -1.68
CA CYS A 143 -26.86 -9.63 -0.90
C CYS A 143 -28.32 -9.80 -0.41
N CYS A 144 -29.14 -8.75 -0.46
CA CYS A 144 -30.47 -8.78 0.14
C CYS A 144 -31.53 -8.10 -0.71
N THR A 145 -32.68 -8.73 -0.81
CA THR A 145 -33.94 -8.13 -1.31
C THR A 145 -34.94 -8.01 -0.15
N ALA A 146 -36.18 -7.65 -0.43
CA ALA A 146 -37.23 -7.60 0.59
C ALA A 146 -37.58 -8.99 1.18
N THR A 147 -37.32 -10.08 0.45
CA THR A 147 -37.78 -11.43 0.79
C THR A 147 -36.68 -12.49 0.76
N LEU A 148 -35.47 -12.15 0.31
CA LEU A 148 -34.40 -13.12 0.09
C LEU A 148 -33.03 -12.51 0.42
N SER A 149 -32.28 -13.21 1.28
CA SER A 149 -30.92 -12.88 1.73
C SER A 149 -29.94 -13.96 1.26
N GLN A 150 -29.16 -13.68 0.22
CA GLN A 150 -28.05 -14.54 -0.25
C GLN A 150 -27.05 -13.71 -1.07
N HIS A 151 -25.77 -14.04 -0.95
CA HIS A 151 -24.70 -13.39 -1.72
C HIS A 151 -23.98 -14.42 -2.61
N PRO A 152 -23.86 -14.18 -3.93
CA PRO A 152 -24.45 -13.07 -4.69
C PRO A 152 -25.95 -13.29 -4.98
N LEU A 153 -26.72 -12.21 -5.15
CA LEU A 153 -28.14 -12.30 -5.54
C LEU A 153 -28.33 -13.09 -6.85
N PRO A 154 -29.48 -13.79 -7.00
CA PRO A 154 -29.73 -14.67 -8.13
C PRO A 154 -29.79 -13.88 -9.45
N GLN A 155 -29.45 -14.55 -10.54
CA GLN A 155 -29.51 -13.93 -11.87
C GLN A 155 -30.98 -13.65 -12.25
N VAL A 156 -31.25 -12.50 -12.87
CA VAL A 156 -32.62 -12.26 -13.36
C VAL A 156 -32.90 -13.20 -14.54
N PRO A 157 -34.08 -13.85 -14.58
CA PRO A 157 -34.39 -14.84 -15.61
C PRO A 157 -34.44 -14.24 -17.02
N ASN A 158 -34.71 -12.93 -17.14
CA ASN A 158 -34.93 -12.23 -18.40
C ASN A 158 -33.78 -11.29 -18.82
N LYS A 159 -32.63 -11.29 -18.13
CA LYS A 159 -31.42 -10.56 -18.58
C LYS A 159 -30.17 -11.40 -18.33
N ARG A 160 -29.42 -11.66 -19.41
CA ARG A 160 -28.11 -12.31 -19.29
C ARG A 160 -27.15 -11.35 -18.55
N HIS A 161 -26.41 -11.88 -17.57
CA HIS A 161 -25.41 -11.16 -16.76
C HIS A 161 -25.92 -10.12 -15.75
N SER A 162 -27.24 -9.87 -15.64
CA SER A 162 -27.78 -9.02 -14.57
C SER A 162 -28.27 -9.87 -13.39
N ARG A 163 -28.05 -9.39 -12.16
CA ARG A 163 -28.60 -9.99 -10.94
C ARG A 163 -29.85 -9.25 -10.49
N VAL A 164 -30.65 -9.90 -9.66
CA VAL A 164 -31.78 -9.24 -8.98
C VAL A 164 -31.21 -8.09 -8.17
N GLY A 165 -31.80 -6.90 -8.34
CA GLY A 165 -31.39 -5.72 -7.58
C GLY A 165 -31.80 -5.86 -6.12
N GLY A 166 -30.87 -5.61 -5.20
CA GLY A 166 -31.19 -5.66 -3.77
C GLY A 166 -31.94 -4.44 -3.26
N LYS A 167 -32.14 -4.39 -1.95
CA LYS A 167 -32.84 -3.31 -1.24
C LYS A 167 -32.08 -1.99 -1.39
N LYS A 168 -32.81 -0.94 -1.77
CA LYS A 168 -32.31 0.44 -1.85
C LYS A 168 -32.56 1.19 -0.56
N MET A 169 -31.59 2.00 -0.15
CA MET A 169 -31.79 3.00 0.90
C MET A 169 -32.43 4.28 0.31
N SER A 170 -33.27 4.97 1.07
CA SER A 170 -33.80 6.26 0.61
C SER A 170 -32.70 7.33 0.57
N GLY A 171 -32.77 8.21 -0.43
CA GLY A 171 -31.76 9.25 -0.66
C GLY A 171 -31.50 10.13 0.57
N ASN A 172 -32.55 10.52 1.31
CA ASN A 172 -32.41 11.34 2.52
C ASN A 172 -31.68 10.62 3.67
N VAL A 173 -31.93 9.32 3.86
CA VAL A 173 -31.26 8.53 4.90
C VAL A 173 -29.81 8.32 4.52
N PHE A 174 -29.54 8.12 3.23
CA PHE A 174 -28.20 8.02 2.69
C PHE A 174 -27.39 9.32 2.88
N SER A 175 -27.95 10.48 2.51
CA SER A 175 -27.27 11.77 2.69
C SER A 175 -26.91 12.06 4.15
N ARG A 176 -27.75 11.60 5.10
CA ARG A 176 -27.45 11.72 6.54
C ARG A 176 -26.28 10.84 6.97
N LEU A 177 -26.20 9.60 6.49
CA LEU A 177 -25.08 8.70 6.79
C LEU A 177 -23.75 9.22 6.24
N LEU A 178 -23.76 9.77 5.03
CA LEU A 178 -22.59 10.45 4.44
C LEU A 178 -22.12 11.61 5.31
N SER A 179 -23.04 12.50 5.69
CA SER A 179 -22.71 13.66 6.52
C SER A 179 -22.16 13.29 7.90
N LEU A 180 -22.54 12.11 8.42
CA LEU A 180 -22.01 11.58 9.68
C LEU A 180 -20.63 10.92 9.50
N ALA A 181 -20.38 10.26 8.37
CA ALA A 181 -19.11 9.62 8.06
C ALA A 181 -18.00 10.63 7.68
N GLU A 182 -18.35 11.80 7.13
CA GLU A 182 -17.41 12.90 6.84
C GLU A 182 -16.97 13.67 8.10
N MET A 183 -17.60 13.42 9.25
CA MET A 183 -17.32 14.11 10.51
C MET A 183 -16.34 13.34 11.44
N ILE A 184 -15.70 12.28 10.94
CA ILE A 184 -14.65 11.49 11.61
C ILE A 184 -13.34 11.62 10.83
#